data_AF-A0A952V849-F1
#
_entry.id   AF-A0A952V849-F1
#
_cell.length_a   1.000
_cell.length_b   1.000
_cell.length_c   1.000
_cell.angle_alpha   90.00
_cell.angle_beta   90.00
_cell.angle_gamma   90.00
#
_symmetry.space_group_name_H-M   'P 1'
#
loop_
_entity.id
_entity.type
_entity.pdbx_description
1 polymer ?
#
loop_
_entity_poly.entity_id
_entity_poly.type
_entity_poly.pdbx_seq_one_letter_code
_entity_poly.pdbx_strand_id
1 'polypeptide(L)'
;MRLGELKNIIEGTAEPAFVLDANGHVVAWNRSARATFGVNEADAVGLHCSDLLHGIDECGKRCSHDCAIQKQALNNIPLKSYDIQLNADGERRWFSMVVTTVGDGQARASYTIHIAKPIDVQKRFELVLRDLIMKETDLSAAGASKLLAAERSPSGFTELTKRELEVLKLIADGKTTAVIADVLFISKTTVNNHVRHILKKLNANSRLEAVRRAEQARLI
;
A
#
# COMPACT_ATOMS: atom_id res chain seq x y z
N MET A 1 -23.68 -22.31 12.18
CA MET A 1 -23.98 -21.24 11.19
C MET A 1 -23.84 -21.82 9.80
N ARG A 2 -24.77 -21.55 8.87
CA ARG A 2 -24.72 -22.11 7.50
C ARG A 2 -23.77 -21.27 6.62
N LEU A 3 -23.13 -21.88 5.62
CA LEU A 3 -22.20 -21.19 4.70
C LEU A 3 -22.82 -19.94 4.02
N GLY A 4 -24.12 -19.97 3.71
CA GLY A 4 -24.83 -18.82 3.16
C GLY A 4 -24.88 -17.60 4.10
N GLU A 5 -24.93 -17.81 5.42
CA GLU A 5 -24.89 -16.72 6.41
C GLU A 5 -23.50 -16.09 6.46
N LEU A 6 -22.45 -16.91 6.41
CA LEU A 6 -21.06 -16.46 6.33
C LEU A 6 -20.81 -15.58 5.10
N LYS A 7 -21.32 -16.00 3.94
CA LYS A 7 -21.22 -15.23 2.70
C LYS A 7 -21.87 -13.85 2.83
N ASN A 8 -23.06 -13.78 3.42
CA ASN A 8 -23.74 -12.50 3.65
C ASN A 8 -22.98 -11.58 4.60
N ILE A 9 -22.34 -12.13 5.64
CA ILE A 9 -21.53 -11.37 6.59
C ILE A 9 -20.35 -10.71 5.88
N ILE A 10 -19.59 -11.47 5.09
CA ILE A 10 -18.41 -10.94 4.40
C ILE A 10 -18.76 -10.02 3.22
N GLU A 11 -19.96 -10.13 2.63
CA GLU A 11 -20.38 -9.23 1.55
C GLU A 11 -20.73 -7.83 2.08
N GLY A 12 -21.06 -7.71 3.36
CA GLY A 12 -21.37 -6.44 4.02
C GLY A 12 -20.15 -5.58 4.38
N THR A 13 -18.92 -6.12 4.33
CA THR A 13 -17.69 -5.35 4.60
C THR A 13 -17.18 -4.64 3.35
N ALA A 14 -16.61 -3.45 3.55
CA ALA A 14 -15.95 -2.70 2.49
C ALA A 14 -14.58 -3.28 2.14
N GLU A 15 -13.95 -3.97 3.09
CA GLU A 15 -12.62 -4.55 2.94
C GLU A 15 -12.66 -5.91 2.22
N PRO A 16 -11.55 -6.30 1.55
CA PRO A 16 -11.36 -7.66 1.06
C PRO A 16 -11.57 -8.69 2.15
N ALA A 17 -12.53 -9.57 1.96
CA ALA A 17 -12.85 -10.61 2.92
C ALA A 17 -13.16 -11.94 2.25
N PHE A 18 -12.73 -13.02 2.90
CA PHE A 18 -12.93 -14.38 2.44
C PHE A 18 -13.04 -15.34 3.61
N VAL A 19 -13.65 -16.49 3.35
CA VAL A 19 -13.85 -17.55 4.34
C VAL A 19 -13.09 -18.78 3.90
N LEU A 20 -12.38 -19.40 4.84
CA LEU A 20 -11.67 -20.66 4.63
C LEU A 20 -12.31 -21.78 5.44
N ASP A 21 -12.31 -22.99 4.89
CA ASP A 21 -12.59 -24.22 5.62
C ASP A 21 -11.41 -24.63 6.54
N ALA A 22 -11.57 -25.74 7.26
CA ALA A 22 -10.54 -26.25 8.17
C ALA A 22 -9.24 -26.68 7.48
N ASN A 23 -9.27 -26.88 6.16
CA ASN A 23 -8.12 -27.26 5.34
C ASN A 23 -7.51 -26.05 4.62
N GLY A 24 -8.02 -24.83 4.84
CA GLY A 24 -7.50 -23.61 4.20
C GLY A 24 -8.02 -23.35 2.79
N HIS A 25 -9.04 -24.08 2.31
CA HIS A 25 -9.66 -23.82 1.02
C HIS A 25 -10.69 -22.71 1.13
N VAL A 26 -10.74 -21.84 0.10
CA VAL A 26 -11.71 -20.75 0.04
C VAL A 26 -13.11 -21.32 -0.18
N VAL A 27 -14.04 -20.95 0.70
CA VAL A 27 -15.47 -21.33 0.61
C VAL A 27 -16.40 -20.13 0.38
N ALA A 28 -15.90 -18.91 0.59
CA ALA A 28 -16.60 -17.68 0.23
C ALA A 28 -15.61 -16.54 -0.05
N TRP A 29 -15.97 -15.66 -0.99
CA TRP A 29 -15.10 -14.59 -1.48
C TRP A 29 -15.94 -13.35 -1.82
N ASN A 30 -15.68 -12.21 -1.17
CA ASN A 30 -16.52 -11.03 -1.35
C ASN A 30 -16.12 -10.17 -2.57
N ARG A 31 -16.99 -9.20 -2.92
CA ARG A 31 -16.74 -8.27 -4.04
C ARG A 31 -15.42 -7.50 -3.93
N SER A 32 -15.01 -7.13 -2.71
CA SER A 32 -13.81 -6.33 -2.47
C SER A 32 -12.54 -7.17 -2.63
N ALA A 33 -12.60 -8.46 -2.27
CA ALA A 33 -11.54 -9.42 -2.51
C ALA A 33 -11.32 -9.64 -4.01
N ARG A 34 -12.40 -9.78 -4.80
CA ARG A 34 -12.30 -9.80 -6.27
C ARG A 34 -11.61 -8.55 -6.82
N ALA A 35 -12.07 -7.36 -6.40
CA ALA A 35 -11.50 -6.11 -6.88
C ALA A 35 -10.02 -5.91 -6.48
N THR A 36 -9.61 -6.48 -5.34
CA THR A 36 -8.24 -6.31 -4.81
C THR A 36 -7.27 -7.34 -5.35
N PHE A 37 -7.69 -8.60 -5.45
CA PHE A 37 -6.81 -9.71 -5.79
C PHE A 37 -6.89 -10.11 -7.26
N GLY A 38 -7.84 -9.56 -8.02
CA GLY A 38 -8.00 -9.83 -9.46
C GLY A 38 -8.63 -11.19 -9.77
N VAL A 39 -9.16 -11.90 -8.76
CA VAL A 39 -9.72 -13.25 -8.92
C VAL A 39 -11.21 -13.27 -8.59
N ASN A 40 -12.03 -13.85 -9.48
CA ASN A 40 -13.45 -14.00 -9.25
C ASN A 40 -13.73 -15.05 -8.18
N GLU A 41 -14.89 -14.96 -7.51
CA GLU A 41 -15.31 -15.96 -6.52
C GLU A 41 -15.31 -17.39 -7.10
N ALA A 42 -15.83 -17.57 -8.32
CA ALA A 42 -15.89 -18.89 -8.96
C ALA A 42 -14.50 -19.51 -9.19
N ASP A 43 -13.47 -18.69 -9.40
CA ASP A 43 -12.10 -19.13 -9.62
C ASP A 43 -11.33 -19.27 -8.29
N ALA A 44 -11.74 -18.54 -7.25
CA ALA A 44 -11.13 -18.59 -5.93
C ALA A 44 -11.65 -19.78 -5.10
N VAL A 45 -12.95 -20.06 -5.14
CA VAL A 45 -13.59 -21.10 -4.34
C VAL A 45 -13.03 -22.48 -4.65
N GLY A 46 -12.67 -23.23 -3.61
CA GLY A 46 -12.05 -24.54 -3.71
C GLY A 46 -10.53 -24.50 -3.83
N LEU A 47 -9.91 -23.36 -4.15
CA LEU A 47 -8.46 -23.22 -4.11
C LEU A 47 -7.96 -23.01 -2.68
N HIS A 48 -6.76 -23.51 -2.41
CA HIS A 48 -6.09 -23.25 -1.14
C HIS A 48 -5.57 -21.80 -1.11
N CYS A 49 -5.74 -21.12 0.03
CA CYS A 49 -5.44 -19.69 0.14
C CYS A 49 -3.97 -19.33 -0.16
N SER A 50 -3.01 -20.23 0.12
CA SER A 50 -1.60 -20.02 -0.20
C SER A 50 -1.31 -19.97 -1.69
N ASP A 51 -2.04 -20.77 -2.47
CA ASP A 51 -1.83 -20.91 -3.92
C ASP A 51 -2.51 -19.76 -4.68
N LEU A 52 -3.47 -19.11 -4.02
CA LEU A 52 -4.14 -17.92 -4.53
C LEU A 52 -3.37 -16.64 -4.16
N LEU A 53 -3.16 -16.41 -2.87
CA LEU A 53 -2.69 -15.14 -2.32
C LEU A 53 -1.17 -15.06 -2.20
N HIS A 54 -0.47 -16.20 -2.22
CA HIS A 54 0.98 -16.30 -2.18
C HIS A 54 1.64 -15.56 -1.02
N GLY A 55 1.02 -15.50 0.16
CA GLY A 55 1.40 -14.59 1.25
C GLY A 55 2.87 -14.68 1.71
N ILE A 56 3.45 -13.55 2.13
CA ILE A 56 4.79 -13.45 2.72
C ILE A 56 4.73 -12.54 3.96
N ASP A 57 5.12 -13.04 5.12
CA ASP A 57 5.12 -12.25 6.35
C ASP A 57 6.32 -11.28 6.46
N GLU A 58 6.37 -10.51 7.54
CA GLU A 58 7.44 -9.55 7.83
C GLU A 58 8.84 -10.16 7.95
N CYS A 59 8.93 -11.44 8.26
CA CYS A 59 10.18 -12.19 8.35
C CYS A 59 10.57 -12.85 7.02
N GLY A 60 9.76 -12.69 5.96
CA GLY A 60 9.98 -13.33 4.68
C GLY A 60 9.46 -14.77 4.58
N LYS A 61 8.77 -15.28 5.60
CA LYS A 61 8.18 -16.63 5.57
C LYS A 61 6.96 -16.62 4.67
N ARG A 62 6.91 -17.60 3.75
CA ARG A 62 5.81 -17.74 2.80
C ARG A 62 4.67 -18.55 3.40
N CYS A 63 3.43 -18.19 3.05
CA CYS A 63 2.27 -19.04 3.29
C CYS A 63 2.46 -20.39 2.61
N SER A 64 1.98 -21.44 3.27
CA SER A 64 1.93 -22.80 2.77
C SER A 64 0.63 -23.46 3.22
N HIS A 65 0.40 -24.68 2.72
CA HIS A 65 -0.69 -25.55 3.20
C HIS A 65 -0.53 -25.88 4.69
N ASP A 66 0.70 -25.82 5.22
CA ASP A 66 0.98 -25.96 6.66
C ASP A 66 0.93 -24.61 7.40
N CYS A 67 -0.24 -24.00 7.44
CA CYS A 67 -0.40 -22.63 7.95
C CYS A 67 -0.57 -22.59 9.49
N ALA A 68 0.39 -21.97 10.18
CA ALA A 68 0.32 -21.77 11.63
C ALA A 68 -0.89 -20.92 12.08
N ILE A 69 -1.32 -19.96 11.26
CA ILE A 69 -2.48 -19.12 11.56
C ILE A 69 -3.77 -19.95 11.55
N GLN A 70 -3.95 -20.81 10.55
CA GLN A 70 -5.08 -21.72 10.49
C GLN A 70 -5.11 -22.65 11.70
N LYS A 71 -3.97 -23.27 12.04
CA LYS A 71 -3.87 -24.12 13.23
C LYS A 71 -4.25 -23.38 14.50
N GLN A 72 -3.79 -22.14 14.69
CA GLN A 72 -4.14 -21.35 15.87
C GLN A 72 -5.62 -21.01 15.90
N ALA A 73 -6.17 -20.51 14.79
CA ALA A 73 -7.58 -20.15 14.67
C ALA A 73 -8.51 -21.33 14.98
N LEU A 74 -8.24 -22.51 14.39
CA LEU A 74 -9.06 -23.70 14.56
C LEU A 74 -8.95 -24.31 15.97
N ASN A 75 -7.83 -24.09 16.67
CA ASN A 75 -7.65 -24.47 18.08
C ASN A 75 -8.17 -23.39 19.06
N ASN A 76 -8.91 -22.38 18.57
CA ASN A 76 -9.44 -21.26 19.36
C ASN A 76 -8.35 -20.49 20.14
N ILE A 77 -7.14 -20.43 19.59
CA ILE A 77 -6.05 -19.61 20.14
C ILE A 77 -6.26 -18.18 19.65
N PRO A 78 -6.31 -17.16 20.55
CA PRO A 78 -6.50 -15.77 20.15
C PRO A 78 -5.42 -15.29 19.19
N LEU A 79 -5.83 -14.78 18.02
CA LEU A 79 -4.95 -14.18 17.03
C LEU A 79 -5.01 -12.66 17.12
N LYS A 80 -3.86 -12.02 17.30
CA LYS A 80 -3.73 -10.57 17.06
C LYS A 80 -3.75 -10.32 15.55
N SER A 81 -4.14 -9.11 15.16
CA SER A 81 -3.92 -8.67 13.79
C SER A 81 -2.44 -8.74 13.45
N TYR A 82 -2.12 -9.25 12.27
CA TYR A 82 -0.75 -9.36 11.80
C TYR A 82 -0.66 -8.88 10.36
N ASP A 83 0.54 -8.51 9.97
CA ASP A 83 0.77 -7.88 8.70
C ASP A 83 1.42 -8.85 7.71
N ILE A 84 0.96 -8.86 6.47
CA ILE A 84 1.43 -9.79 5.43
C ILE A 84 1.39 -9.15 4.05
N GLN A 85 2.33 -9.51 3.19
CA GLN A 85 2.28 -9.19 1.76
C GLN A 85 1.47 -10.25 1.01
N LEU A 86 0.44 -9.84 0.29
CA LEU A 86 -0.33 -10.72 -0.59
C LEU A 86 -0.12 -10.31 -2.05
N ASN A 87 -0.32 -11.25 -2.96
CA ASN A 87 -0.46 -10.95 -4.38
C ASN A 87 -1.83 -10.30 -4.62
N ALA A 88 -1.82 -9.08 -5.14
CA ALA A 88 -2.98 -8.27 -5.45
C ALA A 88 -2.93 -7.88 -6.93
N ASP A 89 -3.55 -8.69 -7.79
CA ASP A 89 -3.58 -8.50 -9.24
C ASP A 89 -2.18 -8.39 -9.88
N GLY A 90 -1.29 -9.31 -9.50
CA GLY A 90 0.10 -9.37 -9.99
C GLY A 90 1.09 -8.50 -9.23
N GLU A 91 0.63 -7.61 -8.35
CA GLU A 91 1.49 -6.77 -7.52
C GLU A 91 1.53 -7.23 -6.06
N ARG A 92 2.68 -7.09 -5.41
CA ARG A 92 2.81 -7.35 -3.97
C ARG A 92 2.35 -6.14 -3.16
N ARG A 93 1.29 -6.31 -2.35
CA ARG A 93 0.75 -5.24 -1.48
C ARG A 93 0.65 -5.71 -0.03
N TRP A 94 0.83 -4.78 0.89
CA TRP A 94 0.74 -5.04 2.33
C TRP A 94 -0.70 -5.00 2.81
N PHE A 95 -1.06 -5.95 3.65
CA PHE A 95 -2.37 -6.03 4.30
C PHE A 95 -2.20 -6.31 5.79
N SER A 96 -3.08 -5.73 6.60
CA SER A 96 -3.28 -6.15 7.99
C SER A 96 -4.41 -7.18 8.01
N MET A 97 -4.08 -8.40 8.41
CA MET A 97 -4.98 -9.53 8.47
C MET A 97 -5.65 -9.58 9.84
N VAL A 98 -6.98 -9.65 9.82
CA VAL A 98 -7.79 -10.01 10.98
C VAL A 98 -8.43 -11.35 10.68
N VAL A 99 -8.23 -12.32 11.57
CA VAL A 99 -8.74 -13.69 11.43
C VAL A 99 -9.65 -14.00 12.60
N THR A 100 -10.84 -14.51 12.32
CA THR A 100 -11.81 -14.91 13.35
C THR A 100 -12.41 -16.25 13.01
N THR A 101 -12.49 -17.13 14.00
CA THR A 101 -13.07 -18.46 13.85
C THR A 101 -14.58 -18.39 14.07
N VAL A 102 -15.33 -19.09 13.22
CA VAL A 102 -16.77 -19.29 13.37
C VAL A 102 -17.04 -20.79 13.44
N GLY A 103 -17.47 -21.25 14.61
CA GLY A 103 -17.91 -22.62 14.84
C GLY A 103 -19.43 -22.76 14.78
N ASP A 104 -19.91 -23.98 14.55
CA ASP A 104 -21.34 -24.30 14.63
C ASP A 104 -21.83 -24.69 16.04
N GLY A 105 -20.99 -24.58 17.07
CA GLY A 105 -21.31 -24.97 18.44
C GLY A 105 -21.44 -26.49 18.66
N GLN A 106 -21.35 -27.30 17.60
CA GLN A 106 -21.44 -28.77 17.62
C GLN A 106 -20.50 -29.40 16.57
N ALA A 107 -19.20 -29.14 16.68
CA ALA A 107 -18.10 -29.93 16.12
C ALA A 107 -18.13 -30.30 14.61
N ARG A 108 -19.03 -29.78 13.77
CA ARG A 108 -19.24 -30.34 12.41
C ARG A 108 -18.52 -29.58 11.30
N ALA A 109 -18.24 -28.29 11.48
CA ALA A 109 -17.28 -27.53 10.67
C ALA A 109 -16.88 -26.23 11.36
N SER A 110 -15.58 -25.98 11.49
CA SER A 110 -15.03 -24.68 11.89
C SER A 110 -14.57 -23.95 10.64
N TYR A 111 -15.09 -22.74 10.44
CA TYR A 111 -14.66 -21.84 9.38
C TYR A 111 -13.80 -20.73 9.97
N THR A 112 -12.96 -20.13 9.14
CA THR A 112 -12.22 -18.92 9.52
C THR A 112 -12.57 -17.80 8.55
N ILE A 113 -12.95 -16.64 9.09
CA ILE A 113 -13.16 -15.42 8.33
C ILE A 113 -11.86 -14.63 8.35
N HIS A 114 -11.40 -14.23 7.17
CA HIS A 114 -10.19 -13.44 6.96
C HIS A 114 -10.59 -12.11 6.36
N ILE A 115 -10.21 -11.01 7.01
CA ILE A 115 -10.40 -9.65 6.51
C ILE A 115 -9.01 -9.06 6.29
N ALA A 116 -8.72 -8.70 5.04
CA ALA A 116 -7.43 -8.14 4.64
C ALA A 116 -7.59 -6.62 4.45
N LYS A 117 -7.06 -5.84 5.39
CA LYS A 117 -7.12 -4.37 5.33
C LYS A 117 -5.89 -3.84 4.58
N PRO A 118 -6.05 -3.19 3.42
CA PRO A 118 -4.91 -2.62 2.70
C PRO A 118 -4.13 -1.64 3.59
N ILE A 119 -2.82 -1.81 3.66
CA ILE A 119 -1.93 -0.87 4.34
C ILE A 119 -1.23 -0.06 3.26
N ASP A 120 -1.42 1.25 3.30
CA ASP A 120 -0.59 2.16 2.51
C ASP A 120 0.87 2.00 2.96
N VAL A 121 1.75 1.64 2.03
CA VAL A 121 3.18 1.42 2.26
C VAL A 121 3.81 2.62 2.96
N GLN A 122 3.38 3.84 2.61
CA GLN A 122 3.87 5.06 3.22
C GLN A 122 3.43 5.17 4.69
N LYS A 123 2.19 4.78 4.98
CA LYS A 123 1.65 4.73 6.35
C LYS A 123 2.29 3.60 7.17
N ARG A 124 2.63 2.46 6.54
CA ARG A 124 3.36 1.38 7.19
C ARG A 124 4.78 1.82 7.55
N PHE A 125 5.48 2.46 6.61
CA PHE A 125 6.81 3.00 6.84
C PHE A 125 6.80 4.04 7.97
N GLU A 126 5.80 4.93 7.98
CA GLU A 126 5.56 5.86 9.09
C GLU A 126 5.39 5.12 10.42
N LEU A 127 4.59 4.05 10.49
CA LEU A 127 4.40 3.28 11.72
C LEU A 127 5.65 2.54 12.19
N VAL A 128 6.40 1.91 11.28
CA VAL A 128 7.63 1.16 11.60
C VAL A 128 8.72 2.13 12.05
N LEU A 129 8.93 3.23 11.33
CA LEU A 129 9.87 4.25 11.76
C LEU A 129 9.44 4.88 13.09
N ARG A 130 8.14 5.08 13.32
CA ARG A 130 7.66 5.59 14.62
C ARG A 130 8.05 4.64 15.74
N ASP A 131 7.85 3.35 15.55
CA ASP A 131 8.20 2.32 16.52
C ASP A 131 9.71 2.24 16.75
N LEU A 132 10.51 2.30 15.68
CA LEU A 132 11.97 2.31 15.77
C LEU A 132 12.49 3.55 16.49
N ILE A 133 11.97 4.73 16.14
CA ILE A 133 12.28 5.99 16.82
C ILE A 133 11.90 5.88 18.30
N MET A 134 10.70 5.40 18.66
CA MET A 134 10.32 5.26 20.07
C MET A 134 11.15 4.24 20.85
N LYS A 135 11.75 3.24 20.18
CA LYS A 135 12.61 2.23 20.81
C LYS A 135 14.04 2.71 21.02
N GLU A 136 14.57 3.47 20.07
CA GLU A 136 15.94 3.99 20.09
C GLU A 136 16.04 5.40 20.69
N THR A 137 14.90 6.08 20.87
CA THR A 137 14.82 7.45 21.40
C THR A 137 13.68 7.58 22.40
N ASP A 138 13.87 8.35 23.47
CA ASP A 138 12.87 8.60 24.54
C ASP A 138 11.69 9.50 24.10
N LEU A 139 11.41 9.57 22.80
CA LEU A 139 10.37 10.44 22.27
C LEU A 139 8.97 9.85 22.45
N SER A 140 8.01 10.73 22.74
CA SER A 140 6.59 10.38 22.78
C SER A 140 6.04 10.06 21.38
N ALA A 141 4.92 9.33 21.31
CA ALA A 141 4.24 9.03 20.04
C ALA A 141 3.91 10.29 19.21
N ALA A 142 3.62 11.42 19.87
CA ALA A 142 3.41 12.71 19.23
C ALA A 142 4.72 13.30 18.65
N GLY A 143 5.83 13.17 19.38
CA GLY A 143 7.16 13.60 18.93
C GLY A 143 7.67 12.80 17.74
N ALA A 144 7.53 11.47 17.77
CA ALA A 144 7.89 10.59 16.66
C ALA A 144 7.04 10.87 15.41
N SER A 145 5.73 11.07 15.57
CA SER A 145 4.84 11.46 14.45
C SER A 145 5.24 12.81 13.84
N LYS A 146 5.71 13.76 14.65
CA LYS A 146 6.18 15.08 14.19
C LYS A 146 7.51 15.00 13.43
N LEU A 147 8.42 14.12 13.82
CA LEU A 147 9.67 13.81 13.10
C LEU A 147 9.40 13.16 11.74
N LEU A 148 8.49 12.19 11.70
CA LEU A 148 8.07 11.53 10.46
C LEU A 148 7.33 12.49 9.53
N ALA A 149 6.52 13.37 10.10
CA ALA A 149 5.91 14.46 9.35
C ALA A 149 6.93 15.53 8.90
N ALA A 150 8.09 15.66 9.56
CA ALA A 150 9.17 16.55 9.14
C ALA A 150 10.03 15.93 8.02
N GLU A 151 10.14 14.59 7.96
CA GLU A 151 10.62 13.86 6.77
C GLU A 151 9.63 13.91 5.60
N ARG A 152 8.37 14.33 5.83
CA ARG A 152 7.49 14.84 4.75
C ARG A 152 7.92 16.22 4.23
N SER A 153 9.20 16.55 4.29
CA SER A 153 9.77 17.33 3.20
C SER A 153 9.49 16.56 1.90
N PRO A 154 9.08 17.19 0.81
CA PRO A 154 8.52 16.49 -0.35
C PRO A 154 9.58 15.71 -1.14
N SER A 155 10.31 14.75 -0.56
CA SER A 155 11.17 13.81 -1.28
C SER A 155 10.38 12.74 -2.05
N GLY A 156 9.13 13.06 -2.43
CA GLY A 156 8.36 12.38 -3.48
C GLY A 156 8.66 12.93 -4.89
N PHE A 157 9.78 13.63 -5.08
CA PHE A 157 10.24 13.95 -6.42
C PHE A 157 10.74 12.67 -7.07
N THR A 158 10.02 12.18 -8.08
CA THR A 158 10.70 11.54 -9.20
C THR A 158 11.83 12.48 -9.61
N GLU A 159 13.09 12.09 -9.41
CA GLU A 159 14.24 12.96 -9.62
C GLU A 159 14.09 13.74 -10.93
N LEU A 160 14.18 15.06 -10.84
CA LEU A 160 14.32 15.89 -12.03
C LEU A 160 15.61 15.47 -12.70
N THR A 161 15.56 15.24 -14.01
CA THR A 161 16.78 15.08 -14.79
C THR A 161 17.62 16.35 -14.70
N LYS A 162 18.93 16.24 -14.94
CA LYS A 162 19.85 17.40 -14.96
C LYS A 162 19.30 18.54 -15.83
N ARG A 163 18.73 18.21 -16.99
CA ARG A 163 18.15 19.17 -17.93
C ARG A 163 16.88 19.84 -17.42
N GLU A 164 16.02 19.10 -16.74
CA GLU A 164 14.82 19.66 -16.10
C GLU A 164 15.20 20.60 -14.94
N LEU A 165 16.27 20.28 -14.21
CA LEU A 165 16.78 21.13 -13.14
C LEU A 165 17.37 22.44 -13.69
N GLU A 166 18.14 22.39 -14.78
CA GLU A 166 18.63 23.57 -15.49
C GLU A 166 17.48 24.49 -15.94
N VAL A 167 16.46 23.92 -16.55
CA VAL A 167 15.26 24.67 -16.98
C VAL A 167 14.54 25.28 -15.78
N LEU A 168 14.39 24.53 -14.68
CA LEU A 168 13.72 25.00 -13.46
C LEU A 168 14.46 26.17 -12.79
N LYS A 169 15.80 26.13 -12.72
CA LYS A 169 16.62 27.24 -12.20
C LYS A 169 16.42 28.51 -13.00
N LEU A 170 16.44 28.41 -14.33
CA LEU A 170 16.20 29.56 -15.20
C LEU A 170 14.77 30.12 -15.07
N ILE A 171 13.78 29.27 -14.76
CA ILE A 171 12.41 29.73 -14.45
C ILE A 171 12.39 30.49 -13.12
N ALA A 172 13.12 30.02 -12.10
CA ALA A 172 13.24 30.70 -10.82
C ALA A 172 13.94 32.07 -10.96
N ASP A 173 14.90 32.18 -11.87
CA ASP A 173 15.55 33.44 -12.28
C ASP A 173 14.63 34.37 -13.11
N GLY A 174 13.36 34.00 -13.30
CA GLY A 174 12.38 34.79 -14.05
C GLY A 174 12.58 34.80 -15.56
N LYS A 175 13.37 33.87 -16.13
CA LYS A 175 13.62 33.83 -17.59
C LYS A 175 12.38 33.32 -18.34
N THR A 176 12.13 33.91 -19.51
CA THR A 176 11.06 33.46 -20.41
C THR A 176 11.46 32.21 -21.17
N THR A 177 10.48 31.45 -21.68
CA THR A 177 10.73 30.25 -22.52
C THR A 177 11.64 30.54 -23.73
N ALA A 178 11.58 31.76 -24.29
CA ALA A 178 12.45 32.16 -25.39
C ALA A 178 13.91 32.29 -24.93
N VAL A 179 14.15 32.99 -23.82
CA VAL A 179 15.50 33.15 -23.27
C VAL A 179 16.08 31.81 -22.83
N ILE A 180 15.26 30.93 -22.23
CA ILE A 180 15.70 29.58 -21.84
C ILE A 180 16.11 28.75 -23.05
N ALA A 181 15.36 28.85 -24.15
CA ALA A 181 15.66 28.17 -25.40
C ALA A 181 17.02 28.61 -25.96
N ASP A 182 17.30 29.92 -25.93
CA ASP A 182 18.57 30.48 -26.39
C ASP A 182 19.75 30.06 -25.50
N VAL A 183 19.60 30.16 -24.17
CA VAL A 183 20.64 29.80 -23.18
C VAL A 183 21.01 28.32 -23.25
N LEU A 184 20.02 27.45 -23.47
CA LEU A 184 20.22 26.00 -23.48
C LEU A 184 20.43 25.42 -24.89
N PHE A 185 20.45 26.27 -25.93
CA PHE A 185 20.59 25.88 -27.34
C PHE A 185 19.56 24.81 -27.78
N ILE A 186 18.28 25.00 -27.44
CA ILE A 186 17.17 24.09 -27.77
C ILE A 186 15.95 24.85 -28.27
N SER A 187 14.99 24.17 -28.91
CA SER A 187 13.76 24.82 -29.36
C SER A 187 12.85 25.24 -28.20
N LYS A 188 12.04 26.30 -28.40
CA LYS A 188 10.98 26.71 -27.46
C LYS A 188 10.00 25.56 -27.14
N THR A 189 9.72 24.72 -28.12
CA THR A 189 8.88 23.51 -27.96
C THR A 189 9.52 22.52 -26.99
N THR A 190 10.83 22.30 -27.11
CA THR A 190 11.59 21.43 -26.20
C THR A 190 11.56 21.98 -24.77
N VAL A 191 11.74 23.30 -24.58
CA VAL A 191 11.60 23.94 -23.26
C VAL A 191 10.21 23.74 -22.69
N ASN A 192 9.15 23.94 -23.48
CA ASN A 192 7.77 23.73 -23.03
C ASN A 192 7.50 22.27 -22.62
N ASN A 193 8.09 21.29 -23.30
CA ASN A 193 8.02 19.89 -22.92
C ASN A 193 8.73 19.63 -21.59
N HIS A 194 9.93 20.20 -21.37
CA HIS A 194 10.61 20.13 -20.06
C HIS A 194 9.75 20.77 -18.95
N VAL A 195 9.16 21.95 -19.19
CA VAL A 195 8.25 22.60 -18.23
C VAL A 195 7.07 21.68 -17.89
N ARG A 196 6.43 21.07 -18.88
CA ARG A 196 5.31 20.14 -18.64
C ARG A 196 5.73 18.95 -17.77
N HIS A 197 6.91 18.39 -18.03
CA HIS A 197 7.43 17.28 -17.23
C HIS A 197 7.78 17.72 -15.81
N ILE A 198 8.39 18.89 -15.63
CA ILE A 198 8.66 19.49 -14.32
C ILE A 198 7.36 19.67 -13.54
N LEU A 199 6.34 20.29 -14.13
CA LEU A 199 5.03 20.48 -13.47
C LEU A 199 4.43 19.15 -13.01
N LYS A 200 4.48 18.11 -13.86
CA LYS A 200 4.01 16.77 -13.52
C LYS A 200 4.82 16.15 -12.38
N LYS A 201 6.16 16.20 -12.44
CA LYS A 201 7.07 15.61 -11.45
C LYS A 201 7.02 16.33 -10.09
N LEU A 202 6.81 17.65 -10.09
CA LEU A 202 6.64 18.43 -8.86
C LEU A 202 5.17 18.51 -8.39
N ASN A 203 4.25 17.85 -9.12
CA ASN A 203 2.81 17.89 -8.91
C ASN A 203 2.22 19.32 -8.84
N ALA A 204 2.78 20.25 -9.61
CA ALA A 204 2.47 21.67 -9.60
C ALA A 204 1.54 22.06 -10.75
N ASN A 205 0.63 23.02 -10.51
CA ASN A 205 -0.32 23.49 -11.51
C ASN A 205 0.15 24.76 -12.25
N SER A 206 1.24 25.38 -11.77
CA SER A 206 1.83 26.57 -12.39
C SER A 206 3.35 26.60 -12.23
N ARG A 207 4.02 27.40 -13.07
CA ARG A 207 5.48 27.62 -12.98
C ARG A 207 5.90 28.19 -11.64
N LEU A 208 5.13 29.14 -11.11
CA LEU A 208 5.40 29.75 -9.81
C LEU A 208 5.24 28.74 -8.68
N GLU A 209 4.20 27.90 -8.75
CA GLU A 209 4.01 26.82 -7.78
C GLU A 209 5.14 25.79 -7.85
N ALA A 210 5.63 25.48 -9.05
CA ALA A 210 6.76 24.58 -9.27
C ALA A 210 8.05 25.11 -8.62
N VAL A 211 8.36 26.39 -8.82
CA VAL A 211 9.50 27.06 -8.16
C VAL A 211 9.37 27.00 -6.65
N ARG A 212 8.23 27.42 -6.09
CA ARG A 212 7.98 27.40 -4.64
C ARG A 212 8.17 26.01 -4.04
N ARG A 213 7.67 24.96 -4.71
CA ARG A 213 7.84 23.58 -4.26
C ARG A 213 9.30 23.11 -4.35
N ALA A 214 10.02 23.54 -5.38
CA ALA A 214 11.43 23.22 -5.54
C ALA A 214 12.33 23.89 -4.49
N GLU A 215 12.03 25.13 -4.09
CA GLU A 215 12.71 25.83 -2.98
C GLU A 215 12.43 25.13 -1.63
N GLN A 216 11.17 24.78 -1.37
CA GLN A 216 10.79 24.03 -0.15
C GLN A 216 11.50 22.68 -0.06
N ALA A 217 11.78 22.09 -1.21
CA ALA A 217 12.50 20.85 -1.36
C ALA A 217 14.03 20.97 -1.39
N ARG A 218 14.57 22.20 -1.40
CA ARG A 218 16.00 22.49 -1.57
C ARG A 218 16.61 21.89 -2.85
N LEU A 219 15.84 21.85 -3.94
CA LEU A 219 16.31 21.43 -5.26
C LEU A 219 17.02 22.56 -6.01
N ILE A 220 16.62 23.80 -5.74
CA ILE A 220 17.15 25.04 -6.32
C ILE A 220 17.38 26.08 -5.23
#